data_AF-A0A5M7BEJ1-F1
#
_entry.id   AF-A0A5M7BEJ1-F1
#
_cell.length_a   1.000
_cell.length_b   1.000
_cell.length_c   1.000
_cell.angle_alpha   90.00
_cell.angle_beta   90.00
_cell.angle_gamma   90.00
#
_symmetry.space_group_name_H-M   'P 1'
#
loop_
_entity.id
_entity.type
_entity.pdbx_description
1 polymer ?
#
loop_
_entity_poly.entity_id
_entity_poly.type
_entity_poly.pdbx_seq_one_letter_code
_entity_poly.pdbx_strand_id
1 'polypeptide(L)'
;MDSADPLARQRELQTEADLVHTDLRLGELLGALGEPVRVGSAALGLMVRRDLDITVICPRLDPAAKSAVAGVGAELAVHDRVRQVRFRDDTGCWNTDPRYPDGLYLGVEYRCPSGQEWTLDIWFVDEPDRQPDLEHLRTLPPRLTDDHRRAILRIKSALPGVPGYEVYRAVLDRGITTAEQFERQAQSSTMDN
;
A
#
# COMPACT_ATOMS: atom_id res chain seq x y z
N MET A 1 -1.11 28.65 9.37
CA MET A 1 -2.49 28.30 9.00
C MET A 1 -2.60 26.82 9.32
N ASP A 2 -3.28 26.50 10.43
CA ASP A 2 -3.23 25.24 11.18
C ASP A 2 -2.81 24.01 10.36
N SER A 3 -1.54 23.60 10.46
CA SER A 3 -1.22 22.24 10.06
C SER A 3 -1.78 21.35 11.17
N ALA A 4 -3.00 20.86 10.97
CA ALA A 4 -3.54 19.76 11.75
C ALA A 4 -2.43 18.71 12.00
N ASP A 5 -2.32 18.22 13.23
CA ASP A 5 -1.30 17.23 13.61
C ASP A 5 -1.27 16.10 12.57
N PRO A 6 -0.15 15.89 11.84
CA PRO A 6 -0.11 14.89 10.77
C PRO A 6 -0.44 13.48 11.29
N LEU A 7 -0.15 13.20 12.56
CA LEU A 7 -0.54 11.93 13.18
C LEU A 7 -2.06 11.84 13.38
N ALA A 8 -2.74 12.93 13.73
CA ALA A 8 -4.19 12.95 13.83
C ALA A 8 -4.83 12.66 12.47
N ARG A 9 -4.39 13.36 11.42
CA ARG A 9 -4.91 13.13 10.06
C ARG A 9 -4.62 11.70 9.58
N GLN A 10 -3.45 11.17 9.87
CA GLN A 10 -3.10 9.79 9.54
C GLN A 10 -4.00 8.78 10.25
N ARG A 11 -4.32 8.98 11.55
CA ARG A 11 -5.24 8.11 12.30
C ARG A 11 -6.67 8.15 11.75
N GLU A 12 -7.14 9.33 11.32
CA GLU A 12 -8.42 9.45 10.61
C GLU A 12 -8.41 8.62 9.33
N LEU A 13 -7.35 8.70 8.52
CA LEU A 13 -7.21 7.90 7.30
C LEU A 13 -7.21 6.38 7.59
N GLN A 14 -6.58 5.92 8.67
CA GLN A 14 -6.66 4.51 9.08
C GLN A 14 -8.09 4.10 9.45
N THR A 15 -8.80 4.96 10.17
CA THR A 15 -10.20 4.71 10.52
C THR A 15 -11.08 4.67 9.26
N GLU A 16 -10.87 5.59 8.32
CA GLU A 16 -11.55 5.56 7.02
C GLU A 16 -11.21 4.27 6.24
N ALA A 17 -9.96 3.80 6.28
CA ALA A 17 -9.54 2.54 5.64
C ALA A 17 -10.24 1.31 6.23
N ASP A 18 -10.48 1.28 7.55
CA ASP A 18 -11.25 0.21 8.22
C ASP A 18 -12.70 0.17 7.73
N LEU A 19 -13.30 1.34 7.48
CA LEU A 19 -14.65 1.44 6.92
C LEU A 19 -14.70 0.92 5.49
N VAL A 20 -13.71 1.28 4.65
CA VAL A 20 -13.59 0.76 3.28
C VAL A 20 -13.45 -0.76 3.28
N HIS A 21 -12.55 -1.29 4.13
CA HIS A 21 -12.33 -2.72 4.27
C HIS A 21 -13.61 -3.46 4.67
N THR A 22 -14.42 -2.86 5.55
CA THR A 22 -15.68 -3.44 6.02
C THR A 22 -16.77 -3.37 4.95
N ASP A 23 -16.96 -2.22 4.30
CA ASP A 23 -17.99 -2.02 3.26
C ASP A 23 -17.79 -3.00 2.09
N LEU A 24 -16.54 -3.21 1.68
CA LEU A 24 -16.18 -4.14 0.61
C LEU A 24 -16.05 -5.60 1.06
N ARG A 25 -16.29 -5.90 2.35
CA ARG A 25 -16.16 -7.25 2.94
C ARG A 25 -14.82 -7.93 2.60
N LEU A 26 -13.72 -7.16 2.54
CA LEU A 26 -12.43 -7.65 2.03
C LEU A 26 -11.89 -8.84 2.84
N GLY A 27 -12.10 -8.86 4.15
CA GLY A 27 -11.64 -9.96 5.00
C GLY A 27 -12.25 -11.32 4.60
N GLU A 28 -13.53 -11.34 4.23
CA GLU A 28 -14.22 -12.54 3.79
C GLU A 28 -13.82 -12.93 2.36
N LEU A 29 -13.89 -11.97 1.44
CA LEU A 29 -13.59 -12.19 0.02
C LEU A 29 -12.16 -12.68 -0.18
N LEU A 30 -11.19 -12.02 0.45
CA LEU A 30 -9.78 -12.34 0.30
C LEU A 30 -9.38 -13.55 1.16
N GLY A 31 -10.01 -13.70 2.34
CA GLY A 31 -9.79 -14.83 3.24
C GLY A 31 -10.14 -16.19 2.64
N ALA A 32 -11.04 -16.23 1.65
CA ALA A 32 -11.36 -17.45 0.92
C ALA A 32 -10.22 -17.95 0.01
N LEU A 33 -9.27 -17.08 -0.36
CA LEU A 33 -8.15 -17.40 -1.25
C LEU A 33 -6.81 -17.57 -0.52
N GLY A 34 -6.68 -17.02 0.69
CA GLY A 34 -5.44 -17.04 1.44
C GLY A 34 -5.52 -16.21 2.73
N GLU A 35 -4.36 -15.80 3.25
CA GLU A 35 -4.27 -14.92 4.41
C GLU A 35 -4.16 -13.45 3.94
N PRO A 36 -5.21 -12.62 4.09
CA PRO A 36 -5.12 -11.20 3.78
C PRO A 36 -4.35 -10.45 4.87
N VAL A 37 -3.27 -9.79 4.48
CA VAL A 37 -2.42 -8.96 5.33
C VAL A 37 -2.51 -7.51 4.86
N ARG A 38 -2.97 -6.61 5.72
CA ARG A 38 -2.88 -5.17 5.44
C ARG A 38 -1.42 -4.75 5.46
N VAL A 39 -0.95 -4.13 4.38
CA VAL A 39 0.45 -3.72 4.22
C VAL A 39 0.55 -2.21 3.97
N GLY A 40 1.71 -1.75 3.53
CA GLY A 40 1.90 -0.39 3.07
C GLY A 40 1.67 0.68 4.13
N SER A 41 1.22 1.86 3.69
CA SER A 41 1.15 3.03 4.58
C SER A 41 0.02 2.92 5.61
N ALA A 42 -1.04 2.19 5.28
CA ALA A 42 -2.17 1.92 6.16
C ALA A 42 -1.79 1.03 7.35
N ALA A 43 -0.91 0.04 7.15
CA ALA A 43 -0.42 -0.81 8.24
C ALA A 43 0.63 -0.11 9.12
N LEU A 44 1.48 0.73 8.52
CA LEU A 44 2.60 1.37 9.22
C LEU A 44 2.21 2.67 9.97
N GLY A 45 1.00 3.16 9.78
CA GLY A 45 0.57 4.45 10.32
C GLY A 45 1.27 5.62 9.63
N LEU A 46 1.42 5.55 8.31
CA LEU A 46 2.16 6.50 7.48
C LEU A 46 1.31 7.02 6.30
N MET A 47 -0.01 7.00 6.44
CA MET A 47 -0.96 7.42 5.42
C MET A 47 -0.99 8.94 5.26
N VAL A 48 -0.94 9.39 4.00
CA VAL A 48 -1.21 10.78 3.61
C VAL A 48 -2.27 10.88 2.50
N ARG A 49 -2.73 9.73 2.00
CA ARG A 49 -3.72 9.57 0.95
C ARG A 49 -4.69 8.45 1.32
N ARG A 50 -5.71 8.30 0.49
CA ARG A 50 -6.74 7.26 0.59
C ARG A 50 -6.34 6.06 -0.26
N ASP A 51 -5.21 5.47 0.12
CA ASP A 51 -4.66 4.24 -0.46
C ASP A 51 -4.75 3.11 0.56
N LEU A 52 -5.28 1.96 0.15
CA LEU A 52 -5.34 0.76 0.98
C LEU A 52 -4.64 -0.39 0.26
N ASP A 53 -3.47 -0.75 0.78
CA ASP A 53 -2.65 -1.84 0.28
C ASP A 53 -2.94 -3.13 1.06
N ILE A 54 -3.17 -4.24 0.35
CA ILE A 54 -3.37 -5.58 0.94
C ILE A 54 -2.54 -6.59 0.15
N THR A 55 -1.80 -7.43 0.86
CA THR A 55 -1.16 -8.63 0.29
C THR A 55 -1.87 -9.86 0.81
N VAL A 56 -2.37 -10.70 -0.08
CA VAL A 56 -3.00 -11.98 0.21
C VAL A 56 -1.98 -13.09 -0.01
N ILE A 57 -1.61 -13.75 1.08
CA ILE A 57 -0.69 -14.89 1.04
C ILE A 57 -1.49 -16.12 0.62
N CYS A 58 -1.33 -16.53 -0.63
CA CYS A 58 -2.00 -17.66 -1.23
C CYS A 58 -1.17 -18.94 -1.03
N PRO A 59 -1.80 -20.12 -0.89
CA PRO A 59 -1.05 -21.38 -0.85
C PRO A 59 -0.31 -21.69 -2.16
N ARG A 60 -0.84 -21.20 -3.30
CA ARG A 60 -0.27 -21.35 -4.66
C ARG A 60 -0.96 -20.40 -5.65
N LEU A 61 -0.29 -20.02 -6.72
CA LEU A 61 -0.82 -19.22 -7.84
C LEU A 61 -1.01 -20.04 -9.13
N ASP A 62 -1.91 -21.01 -9.09
CA ASP A 62 -2.24 -21.84 -10.24
C ASP A 62 -3.44 -21.29 -11.07
N PRO A 63 -3.80 -21.88 -12.23
CA PRO A 63 -4.94 -21.42 -13.02
C PRO A 63 -6.28 -21.32 -12.26
N ALA A 64 -6.55 -22.20 -11.30
CA ALA A 64 -7.75 -22.13 -10.46
C ALA A 64 -7.69 -20.95 -9.49
N ALA A 65 -6.53 -20.69 -8.87
CA ALA A 65 -6.32 -19.49 -8.06
C ALA A 65 -6.53 -18.22 -8.90
N LYS A 66 -6.02 -18.20 -10.13
CA LYS A 66 -6.24 -17.09 -11.08
C LYS A 66 -7.72 -16.85 -11.38
N SER A 67 -8.48 -17.90 -11.65
CA SER A 67 -9.94 -17.80 -11.82
C SER A 67 -10.64 -17.33 -10.55
N ALA A 68 -10.21 -17.76 -9.38
CA ALA A 68 -10.76 -17.32 -8.09
C ALA A 68 -10.49 -15.82 -7.85
N VAL A 69 -9.27 -15.33 -8.11
CA VAL A 69 -8.93 -13.89 -8.01
C VAL A 69 -9.77 -13.06 -8.98
N ALA A 70 -9.94 -13.53 -10.23
CA ALA A 70 -10.83 -12.87 -11.18
C ALA A 70 -12.29 -12.85 -10.68
N GLY A 71 -12.74 -13.90 -9.99
CA GLY A 71 -14.03 -13.97 -9.31
C GLY A 71 -14.19 -12.90 -8.23
N VAL A 72 -13.19 -12.73 -7.35
CA VAL A 72 -13.16 -11.63 -6.37
C VAL A 72 -13.25 -10.27 -7.08
N GLY A 73 -12.50 -10.08 -8.16
CA GLY A 73 -12.57 -8.86 -8.96
C GLY A 73 -13.97 -8.60 -9.54
N ALA A 74 -14.67 -9.66 -9.98
CA ALA A 74 -16.04 -9.56 -10.47
C ALA A 74 -17.04 -9.18 -9.36
N GLU A 75 -16.91 -9.76 -8.17
CA GLU A 75 -17.74 -9.40 -7.02
C GLU A 75 -17.53 -7.94 -6.60
N LEU A 76 -16.28 -7.47 -6.59
CA LEU A 76 -15.98 -6.06 -6.32
C LEU A 76 -16.52 -5.14 -7.42
N ALA A 77 -16.45 -5.54 -8.70
CA ALA A 77 -16.86 -4.72 -9.83
C ALA A 77 -18.37 -4.41 -9.88
N VAL A 78 -19.20 -5.24 -9.23
CA VAL A 78 -20.66 -5.03 -9.17
C VAL A 78 -21.11 -4.31 -7.89
N HIS A 79 -20.17 -3.94 -7.01
CA HIS A 79 -20.49 -3.17 -5.82
C HIS A 79 -20.82 -1.71 -6.20
N ASP A 80 -21.93 -1.15 -5.69
CA ASP A 80 -22.46 0.18 -6.06
C ASP A 80 -21.46 1.35 -5.91
N ARG A 81 -20.45 1.15 -5.06
CA ARG A 81 -19.42 2.16 -4.77
C ARG A 81 -18.09 1.93 -5.48
N VAL A 82 -17.97 0.84 -6.23
CA VAL A 82 -16.78 0.53 -7.01
C VAL A 82 -16.99 1.04 -8.43
N ARG A 83 -16.06 1.88 -8.89
CA ARG A 83 -16.07 2.44 -10.24
C ARG A 83 -15.33 1.56 -11.24
N GLN A 84 -14.22 0.96 -10.80
CA GLN A 84 -13.31 0.23 -11.65
C GLN A 84 -12.63 -0.88 -10.86
N VAL A 85 -12.47 -2.04 -11.49
CA VAL A 85 -11.57 -3.11 -11.05
C VAL A 85 -10.63 -3.42 -12.21
N ARG A 86 -9.33 -3.46 -11.94
CA ARG A 86 -8.28 -3.82 -12.89
C ARG A 86 -7.63 -5.10 -12.41
N PHE A 87 -7.71 -6.13 -13.24
CA PHE A 87 -6.94 -7.36 -13.04
C PHE A 87 -5.62 -7.27 -13.81
N ARG A 88 -4.50 -7.60 -13.14
CA ARG A 88 -3.19 -7.77 -13.78
C ARG A 88 -2.62 -9.12 -13.36
N ASP A 89 -1.99 -9.79 -14.33
CA ASP A 89 -1.27 -11.04 -14.14
C ASP A 89 0.21 -10.77 -14.39
N ASP A 90 1.00 -10.83 -13.31
CA ASP A 90 2.45 -10.69 -13.33
C ASP A 90 3.10 -12.04 -12.96
N THR A 91 2.55 -13.16 -13.44
CA THR A 91 3.11 -14.51 -13.25
C THR A 91 3.90 -15.00 -14.46
N GLY A 92 4.86 -15.89 -14.24
CA GLY A 92 5.63 -16.58 -15.28
C GLY A 92 6.31 -15.63 -16.25
N CYS A 93 5.94 -15.68 -17.53
CA CYS A 93 6.55 -14.82 -18.56
C CYS A 93 6.19 -13.34 -18.45
N TRP A 94 5.17 -12.98 -17.65
CA TRP A 94 4.78 -11.60 -17.41
C TRP A 94 5.51 -10.98 -16.21
N ASN A 95 6.12 -11.81 -15.35
CA ASN A 95 7.01 -11.32 -14.31
C ASN A 95 8.32 -10.83 -14.94
N THR A 96 8.50 -9.51 -14.98
CA THR A 96 9.67 -8.86 -15.61
C THR A 96 10.72 -8.39 -14.61
N ASP A 97 10.44 -8.47 -13.30
CA ASP A 97 11.37 -8.09 -12.23
C ASP A 97 11.57 -9.24 -11.25
N PRO A 98 12.66 -10.02 -11.38
CA PRO A 98 12.87 -11.23 -10.57
C PRO A 98 13.04 -10.94 -9.07
N ARG A 99 13.18 -9.66 -8.68
CA ARG A 99 13.19 -9.27 -7.26
C ARG A 99 11.84 -9.45 -6.59
N TYR A 100 10.75 -9.41 -7.35
CA TYR A 100 9.40 -9.63 -6.85
C TYR A 100 8.95 -11.07 -7.16
N PRO A 101 8.11 -11.67 -6.29
CA PRO A 101 7.50 -12.95 -6.57
C PRO A 101 6.54 -12.82 -7.77
N ASP A 102 6.14 -13.97 -8.30
CA ASP A 102 4.97 -14.02 -9.16
C ASP A 102 3.75 -13.50 -8.39
N GLY A 103 2.87 -12.79 -9.09
CA GLY A 103 1.74 -12.15 -8.43
C GLY A 103 0.55 -11.92 -9.35
N LEU A 104 -0.65 -12.02 -8.77
CA LEU A 104 -1.87 -11.50 -9.36
C LEU A 104 -2.26 -10.22 -8.64
N TYR A 105 -2.82 -9.27 -9.36
CA TYR A 105 -3.15 -7.95 -8.81
C TYR A 105 -4.58 -7.53 -9.15
N LEU A 106 -5.26 -6.98 -8.16
CA LEU A 106 -6.51 -6.25 -8.29
C LEU A 106 -6.31 -4.80 -7.87
N GLY A 107 -6.45 -3.89 -8.84
CA GLY A 107 -6.54 -2.45 -8.58
C GLY A 107 -7.98 -2.00 -8.56
N VAL A 108 -8.43 -1.37 -7.48
CA VAL A 108 -9.85 -1.00 -7.29
C VAL A 108 -9.99 0.50 -7.08
N GLU A 109 -10.88 1.13 -7.83
CA GLU A 109 -11.32 2.51 -7.58
C GLU A 109 -12.66 2.48 -6.84
N TYR A 110 -12.66 2.96 -5.60
CA TYR A 110 -13.82 2.94 -4.70
C TYR A 110 -14.19 4.38 -4.28
N ARG A 111 -15.48 4.65 -4.08
CA ARG A 111 -15.97 5.92 -3.56
C ARG A 111 -16.77 5.70 -2.29
N CYS A 112 -16.27 6.19 -1.16
CA CYS A 112 -16.95 6.01 0.11
C CYS A 112 -18.26 6.80 0.18
N PRO A 113 -19.15 6.53 1.16
CA PRO A 113 -20.41 7.25 1.32
C PRO A 113 -20.27 8.77 1.46
N SER A 114 -19.14 9.27 1.99
CA SER A 114 -18.86 10.71 2.08
C SER A 114 -18.33 11.33 0.78
N GLY A 115 -18.30 10.55 -0.32
CA GLY A 115 -17.91 11.00 -1.65
C GLY A 115 -16.41 11.01 -1.91
N GLN A 116 -15.58 10.59 -0.95
CA GLN A 116 -14.12 10.54 -1.12
C GLN A 116 -13.71 9.31 -1.92
N GLU A 117 -12.79 9.50 -2.85
CA GLU A 117 -12.23 8.42 -3.67
C GLU A 117 -11.09 7.72 -2.93
N TRP A 118 -11.04 6.40 -3.12
CA TRP A 118 -10.02 5.49 -2.61
C TRP A 118 -9.48 4.64 -3.74
N THR A 119 -8.19 4.36 -3.67
CA THR A 119 -7.55 3.32 -4.45
C THR A 119 -7.20 2.17 -3.53
N LEU A 120 -7.47 0.95 -3.99
CA LEU A 120 -7.02 -0.26 -3.30
C LEU A 120 -6.06 -1.00 -4.23
N ASP A 121 -4.93 -1.40 -3.67
CA ASP A 121 -3.91 -2.19 -4.32
C ASP A 121 -3.84 -3.55 -3.63
N ILE A 122 -4.40 -4.58 -4.27
CA ILE A 122 -4.51 -5.92 -3.69
C ILE A 122 -3.63 -6.87 -4.49
N TRP A 123 -2.60 -7.40 -3.85
CA TRP A 123 -1.70 -8.40 -4.42
C TRP A 123 -2.01 -9.78 -3.87
N PHE A 124 -1.86 -10.80 -4.71
CA PHE A 124 -1.96 -12.21 -4.36
C PHE A 124 -0.64 -12.87 -4.72
N VAL A 125 0.05 -13.45 -3.74
CA VAL A 125 1.40 -14.02 -3.88
C VAL A 125 1.47 -15.37 -3.16
N ASP A 126 2.26 -16.32 -3.68
CA ASP A 126 2.52 -17.63 -3.04
C ASP A 126 3.96 -17.80 -2.52
N GLU A 127 4.84 -16.82 -2.79
CA GLU A 127 6.17 -16.70 -2.22
C GLU A 127 6.28 -15.46 -1.29
N PRO A 128 5.60 -15.45 -0.13
CA PRO A 128 5.46 -14.26 0.72
C PRO A 128 6.79 -13.69 1.22
N ASP A 129 7.82 -14.51 1.40
CA ASP A 129 9.14 -14.04 1.86
C ASP A 129 9.90 -13.22 0.81
N ARG A 130 9.47 -13.26 -0.46
CA ARG A 130 9.99 -12.38 -1.52
C ARG A 130 9.20 -11.09 -1.68
N GLN A 131 8.05 -10.95 -1.01
CA GLN A 131 7.21 -9.77 -1.11
C GLN A 131 7.73 -8.67 -0.16
N PRO A 132 8.26 -7.54 -0.67
CA PRO A 132 8.94 -6.55 0.19
C PRO A 132 8.02 -5.86 1.20
N ASP A 133 6.74 -5.69 0.87
CA ASP A 133 5.79 -5.05 1.79
C ASP A 133 5.52 -5.88 3.06
N LEU A 134 5.55 -7.22 2.96
CA LEU A 134 5.46 -8.12 4.11
C LEU A 134 6.74 -8.04 4.96
N GLU A 135 7.92 -7.92 4.34
CA GLU A 135 9.17 -7.69 5.06
C GLU A 135 9.16 -6.34 5.79
N HIS A 136 8.64 -5.28 5.15
CA HIS A 136 8.51 -3.96 5.76
C HIS A 136 7.67 -3.98 7.04
N LEU A 137 6.61 -4.79 7.10
CA LEU A 137 5.81 -4.95 8.32
C LEU A 137 6.59 -5.59 9.46
N ARG A 138 7.57 -6.44 9.16
CA ARG A 138 8.42 -7.08 10.18
C ARG A 138 9.52 -6.13 10.66
N THR A 139 10.08 -5.33 9.75
CA THR A 139 11.34 -4.61 9.99
C THR A 139 11.17 -3.13 10.35
N LEU A 140 10.13 -2.46 9.87
CA LEU A 140 9.95 -1.02 10.06
C LEU A 140 9.28 -0.63 11.40
N PRO A 141 8.21 -1.31 11.89
CA PRO A 141 7.52 -0.88 13.10
C PRO A 141 8.41 -0.68 14.34
N PRO A 142 9.39 -1.57 14.64
CA PRO A 142 10.28 -1.38 15.79
C PRO A 142 11.15 -0.11 15.70
N ARG A 143 11.33 0.44 14.49
CA ARG A 143 12.17 1.62 14.23
C ARG A 143 11.35 2.92 14.17
N LEU A 144 10.02 2.83 14.06
CA LEU A 144 9.14 3.98 13.87
C LEU A 144 8.74 4.59 15.23
N THR A 145 9.40 5.69 15.60
CA THR A 145 8.98 6.58 16.68
C THR A 145 7.95 7.58 16.16
N ASP A 146 7.24 8.29 17.04
CA ASP A 146 6.31 9.33 16.63
C ASP A 146 7.00 10.48 15.88
N ASP A 147 8.25 10.79 16.21
CA ASP A 147 9.02 11.81 15.49
C ASP A 147 9.40 11.34 14.08
N HIS A 148 9.77 10.06 13.91
CA HIS A 148 9.94 9.47 12.59
C HIS A 148 8.64 9.52 11.79
N ARG A 149 7.50 9.15 12.39
CA ARG A 149 6.20 9.23 11.71
C ARG A 149 5.87 10.65 11.28
N ARG A 150 6.03 11.65 12.16
CA ARG A 150 5.79 13.06 11.82
C ARG A 150 6.68 13.54 10.67
N ALA A 151 7.96 13.20 10.68
CA ALA A 151 8.89 13.53 9.60
C ALA A 151 8.46 12.90 8.27
N ILE A 152 8.20 11.59 8.27
CA ILE A 152 7.75 10.85 7.08
C ILE A 152 6.45 11.45 6.53
N LEU A 153 5.45 11.68 7.38
CA LEU A 153 4.16 12.22 6.96
C LEU A 153 4.31 13.62 6.34
N ARG A 154 5.11 14.50 6.96
CA ARG A 154 5.39 15.84 6.40
C ARG A 154 6.06 15.76 5.03
N ILE A 155 7.07 14.91 4.88
CA ILE A 155 7.80 14.74 3.61
C ILE A 155 6.86 14.16 2.54
N LYS A 156 6.09 13.11 2.85
CA LYS A 156 5.13 12.51 1.91
C LYS A 156 4.03 13.49 1.49
N SER A 157 3.53 14.32 2.42
CA SER A 157 2.52 15.33 2.10
C SER A 157 3.08 16.44 1.21
N ALA A 158 4.34 16.85 1.42
CA ALA A 158 4.99 17.85 0.58
C ALA A 158 5.38 17.31 -0.80
N LEU A 159 5.74 16.02 -0.89
CA LEU A 159 6.29 15.38 -2.09
C LEU A 159 5.45 14.16 -2.53
N PRO A 160 4.22 14.36 -3.04
CA PRO A 160 3.27 13.28 -3.30
C PRO A 160 3.69 12.28 -4.40
N GLY A 161 4.67 12.62 -5.24
CA GLY A 161 5.17 11.76 -6.33
C GLY A 161 6.36 10.86 -5.96
N VAL A 162 6.90 10.98 -4.76
CA VAL A 162 8.06 10.17 -4.32
C VAL A 162 7.60 8.81 -3.79
N PRO A 163 8.26 7.70 -4.18
CA PRO A 163 7.96 6.38 -3.61
C PRO A 163 8.08 6.38 -2.08
N GLY A 164 7.05 5.88 -1.39
CA GLY A 164 6.99 5.95 0.08
C GLY A 164 8.20 5.31 0.76
N TYR A 165 8.68 4.19 0.23
CA TYR A 165 9.86 3.49 0.75
C TYR A 165 11.13 4.34 0.73
N GLU A 166 11.32 5.20 -0.28
CA GLU A 166 12.47 6.11 -0.33
C GLU A 166 12.42 7.15 0.79
N VAL A 167 11.22 7.64 1.10
CA VAL A 167 11.00 8.54 2.25
C VAL A 167 11.29 7.79 3.55
N TYR A 168 10.84 6.54 3.70
CA TYR A 168 11.09 5.76 4.93
C TYR A 168 12.59 5.58 5.16
N ARG A 169 13.34 5.19 4.14
CA ARG A 169 14.81 5.07 4.21
C ARG A 169 15.49 6.40 4.50
N ALA A 170 15.05 7.49 3.88
CA ALA A 170 15.60 8.81 4.13
C ALA A 170 15.50 9.21 5.60
N VAL A 171 14.34 8.98 6.22
CA VAL A 171 14.14 9.31 7.64
C VAL A 171 14.87 8.32 8.54
N LEU A 172 14.66 7.02 8.34
CA LEU A 172 15.10 5.98 9.26
C LEU A 172 16.59 5.63 9.18
N ASP A 173 17.19 5.72 7.98
CA ASP A 173 18.59 5.35 7.77
C ASP A 173 19.51 6.59 7.71
N ARG A 174 18.97 7.75 7.30
CA ARG A 174 19.77 8.96 7.02
C ARG A 174 19.41 10.16 7.89
N GLY A 175 18.42 10.03 8.77
CA GLY A 175 18.05 11.09 9.71
C GLY A 175 17.43 12.33 9.06
N ILE A 176 16.88 12.21 7.85
CA ILE A 176 16.20 13.31 7.17
C ILE A 176 14.87 13.59 7.87
N THR A 177 14.55 14.87 8.09
CA THR A 177 13.36 15.27 8.83
C THR A 177 12.48 16.28 8.09
N THR A 178 12.96 16.84 6.97
CA THR A 178 12.23 17.84 6.17
C THR A 178 12.24 17.53 4.67
N ALA A 179 11.29 18.11 3.94
CA ALA A 179 11.20 17.93 2.49
C ALA A 179 12.40 18.56 1.77
N GLU A 180 12.88 19.71 2.23
CA GLU A 180 14.04 20.39 1.62
C GLU A 180 15.34 19.59 1.80
N GLN A 181 15.49 18.90 2.94
CA GLN A 181 16.61 17.97 3.15
C GLN A 181 16.53 16.79 2.17
N PHE A 182 15.33 16.25 1.97
CA PHE A 182 15.08 15.17 1.02
C PHE A 182 15.45 15.57 -0.41
N GLU A 183 14.97 16.73 -0.87
CA GLU A 183 15.23 17.24 -2.23
C GLU A 183 16.71 17.54 -2.47
N ARG A 184 17.39 18.17 -1.50
CA ARG A 184 18.84 18.43 -1.60
C ARG A 184 19.64 17.14 -1.78
N GLN A 185 19.27 16.08 -1.07
CA GLN A 185 19.94 14.80 -1.22
C GLN A 185 19.72 14.20 -2.62
N ALA A 186 18.48 14.22 -3.13
CA ALA A 186 18.18 13.71 -4.47
C ALA A 186 19.00 14.43 -5.56
N GLN A 187 19.23 15.74 -5.40
CA GLN A 187 20.07 16.53 -6.30
C GLN A 187 21.55 16.14 -6.21
N SER A 188 22.10 15.91 -5.02
CA SER A 188 23.49 15.46 -4.85
C SER A 188 23.73 14.05 -5.44
N SER A 189 22.79 13.12 -5.25
CA SER A 189 22.89 11.78 -5.84
C SER A 189 22.76 11.75 -7.36
N THR A 190 22.24 12.82 -7.98
CA THR A 190 22.16 12.97 -9.44
C THR A 190 23.43 13.59 -10.04
N MET A 191 24.26 14.28 -9.24
CA MET A 191 25.53 14.87 -9.71
C MET A 191 26.73 13.90 -9.61
N ASP A 192 26.60 12.83 -8.81
CA ASP A 192 27.65 11.82 -8.60
C ASP A 192 27.50 10.58 -9.51
N ASN A 193 26.63 10.62 -10.53
CA ASN A 193 26.37 9.51 -11.46
C ASN A 193 26.55 9.93 -12.93
#